data_AF-A0A535Y5L6-F1
#
_entry.id   AF-A0A535Y5L6-F1
#
_cell.length_a   1.000
_cell.length_b   1.000
_cell.length_c   1.000
_cell.angle_alpha   90.00
_cell.angle_beta   90.00
_cell.angle_gamma   90.00
#
_symmetry.space_group_name_H-M   'P 1'
#
loop_
_entity.id
_entity.type
_entity.pdbx_description
1 polymer ?
#
loop_
_entity_poly.entity_id
_entity_poly.type
_entity_poly.pdbx_seq_one_letter_code
_entity_poly.pdbx_strand_id
1 'polypeptide(L)' 'MEKAGERIERVSLIDWICLRQSHRTVNPADPSGPLNIHDDGRWAFCPAGLAEDADHLWYATGGVTRKALSRFRWPSEDEV' A
#
# COMPACT_ATOMS: atom_id res chain seq x y z
N MET A 1 -0.40 33.67 -18.42
CA MET A 1 -0.80 32.67 -19.42
C MET A 1 -0.57 31.30 -18.82
N GLU A 2 -1.59 30.75 -18.15
CA GLU A 2 -1.57 29.37 -17.66
C GLU A 2 -1.89 28.46 -18.84
N LYS A 3 -1.06 27.45 -19.11
CA LYS A 3 -1.36 26.47 -20.16
C LYS A 3 -2.59 25.66 -19.74
N ALA A 4 -3.72 25.94 -20.38
CA ALA A 4 -4.90 25.09 -20.32
C ALA A 4 -4.56 23.71 -20.94
N GLY A 5 -4.75 22.64 -20.18
CA GLY A 5 -4.94 21.30 -20.76
C GLY A 5 -4.00 20.18 -20.30
N GLU A 6 -3.03 20.41 -19.41
CA GLU A 6 -2.29 19.28 -18.84
C GLU A 6 -3.11 18.65 -17.71
N ARG A 7 -3.77 17.51 -18.00
CA ARG A 7 -4.41 16.71 -16.97
C ARG A 7 -3.29 16.16 -16.09
N ILE A 8 -3.02 16.81 -14.95
CA ILE A 8 -2.14 16.25 -13.92
C ILE A 8 -2.78 14.93 -13.49
N GLU A 9 -2.19 13.82 -13.94
CA GLU A 9 -2.62 12.50 -13.51
C GLU A 9 -2.22 12.34 -12.04
N ARG A 10 -3.16 12.67 -11.15
CA ARG A 10 -2.97 12.50 -9.71
C ARG A 10 -3.01 11.01 -9.39
N VAL A 11 -1.85 10.38 -9.42
CA VAL A 11 -1.70 9.00 -8.94
C VAL A 11 -1.84 8.97 -7.42
N SER A 12 -2.71 8.09 -6.93
CA SER A 12 -2.75 7.78 -5.50
C SER A 12 -1.49 7.00 -5.13
N LEU A 13 -0.82 7.45 -4.08
CA LEU A 13 0.37 6.80 -3.54
C LEU A 13 -0.04 5.91 -2.37
N ILE A 14 0.63 4.77 -2.25
CA ILE A 14 0.57 3.87 -1.13
C ILE A 14 1.76 4.24 -0.26
N ASP A 15 1.49 4.86 0.88
CA ASP A 15 2.48 5.32 1.84
C ASP A 15 2.93 4.20 2.78
N TRP A 16 2.09 3.18 2.96
CA TRP A 16 2.30 2.09 3.91
C TRP A 16 2.11 0.72 3.26
N ILE A 17 2.96 -0.25 3.59
CA ILE A 17 2.79 -1.66 3.23
C ILE A 17 2.84 -2.54 4.48
N CYS A 18 1.99 -3.56 4.53
CA CYS A 18 2.01 -4.54 5.61
C CYS A 18 3.12 -5.56 5.36
N LEU A 19 4.10 -5.62 6.25
CA LEU A 19 5.21 -6.57 6.16
C LEU A 19 4.94 -7.91 6.82
N ARG A 20 3.85 -8.04 7.60
CA ARG A 20 3.53 -9.23 8.38
C ARG A 20 3.60 -10.49 7.51
N GLN A 21 4.48 -11.42 7.87
CA GLN A 21 4.79 -12.58 7.03
C GLN A 21 3.56 -13.46 6.80
N SER A 22 2.73 -13.63 7.84
CA SER A 22 1.46 -14.36 7.76
C SER A 22 0.45 -13.75 6.80
N HIS A 23 0.60 -12.47 6.41
CA HIS A 23 -0.31 -11.78 5.51
C HIS A 23 0.20 -11.79 4.05
N ARG A 24 1.51 -11.91 3.82
CA ARG A 24 2.09 -11.82 2.47
C ARG A 24 1.72 -12.96 1.54
N THR A 25 1.44 -14.13 2.09
CA THR A 25 1.18 -15.36 1.32
C THR A 25 -0.31 -15.64 1.14
N VAL A 26 -1.17 -14.79 1.71
CA VAL A 26 -2.62 -14.94 1.64
C VAL A 26 -3.14 -14.29 0.38
N ASN A 27 -3.94 -15.02 -0.39
CA ASN A 27 -4.71 -14.44 -1.47
C ASN A 27 -6.00 -13.83 -0.90
N PRO A 28 -6.26 -12.53 -1.13
CA PRO A 28 -7.45 -11.87 -0.61
C PRO A 28 -8.70 -12.42 -1.32
N ALA A 29 -9.80 -12.55 -0.59
CA ALA A 29 -11.08 -12.97 -1.17
C ALA A 29 -11.64 -11.92 -2.16
N ASP A 30 -11.40 -10.64 -1.88
CA ASP A 30 -11.75 -9.51 -2.74
C ASP A 30 -10.47 -8.88 -3.33
N PRO A 31 -10.34 -8.76 -4.67
CA PRO A 31 -9.19 -8.12 -5.32
C PRO A 31 -8.95 -6.64 -4.94
N SER A 32 -10.00 -5.97 -4.45
CA SER A 32 -9.93 -4.59 -3.94
C SER A 32 -9.50 -4.52 -2.48
N GLY A 33 -9.75 -5.59 -1.70
CA GLY A 33 -9.47 -5.69 -0.26
C GLY A 33 -8.04 -5.38 0.18
N PRO A 34 -6.99 -5.56 -0.66
CA PRO A 34 -5.63 -5.18 -0.28
C PRO A 34 -5.37 -3.69 -0.04
N LEU A 35 -6.30 -2.78 -0.31
CA LEU A 35 -6.15 -1.36 -0.01
C LEU A 35 -6.92 -0.96 1.24
N ASN A 36 -6.24 -0.33 2.19
CA ASN A 36 -6.78 0.18 3.45
C ASN A 36 -6.33 1.63 3.70
N ILE A 37 -6.89 2.25 4.74
CA ILE A 37 -6.36 3.50 5.29
C ILE A 37 -5.53 3.17 6.53
N HIS A 38 -4.33 3.74 6.61
CA HIS A 38 -3.47 3.66 7.78
C HIS A 38 -3.98 4.61 8.87
N ASP A 39 -3.56 4.42 10.13
CA ASP A 39 -3.95 5.25 11.28
C ASP A 39 -3.68 6.76 11.11
N ASP A 40 -2.73 7.12 10.23
CA ASP A 40 -2.40 8.50 9.89
C ASP A 40 -3.21 9.07 8.70
N GLY A 41 -4.21 8.33 8.23
CA GLY A 41 -5.11 8.73 7.15
C GLY A 41 -4.57 8.53 5.74
N ARG A 42 -3.36 7.97 5.58
CA ARG A 42 -2.76 7.71 4.26
C ARG A 42 -3.04 6.31 3.76
N TRP A 43 -2.90 6.10 2.45
CA TRP A 43 -3.16 4.79 1.86
C TRP A 43 -2.15 3.74 2.31
N ALA A 44 -2.69 2.57 2.64
CA ALA A 44 -1.94 1.38 3.01
C ALA A 44 -2.27 0.21 2.09
N PHE A 45 -1.33 -0.74 2.00
CA PHE A 45 -1.51 -1.97 1.24
C PHE A 45 -1.18 -3.21 2.08
N CYS A 46 -2.14 -4.12 2.21
CA CYS A 46 -1.97 -5.42 2.85
C CYS A 46 -2.27 -6.54 1.86
N PRO A 47 -1.31 -7.43 1.51
CA PRO A 47 -1.55 -8.49 0.52
C PRO A 47 -2.76 -9.38 0.84
N ALA A 48 -2.97 -9.69 2.13
CA ALA A 48 -4.08 -10.50 2.62
C ALA A 48 -5.46 -9.81 2.53
N GLY A 49 -5.50 -8.49 2.34
CA GLY A 49 -6.75 -7.71 2.36
C GLY A 49 -7.51 -7.78 3.70
N LEU A 50 -6.79 -7.88 4.81
CA LEU A 50 -7.37 -7.87 6.15
C LEU A 50 -7.74 -6.45 6.57
N ALA A 51 -8.78 -6.33 7.40
CA ALA A 51 -9.28 -5.06 7.92
C ALA A 51 -8.22 -4.30 8.74
N GLU A 52 -8.43 -2.99 8.92
CA GLU A 52 -7.48 -2.07 9.58
C GLU A 52 -7.12 -2.49 11.02
N ASP A 53 -8.03 -3.13 11.74
CA ASP A 53 -7.87 -3.62 13.12
C ASP A 53 -7.14 -4.98 13.23
N ALA A 54 -6.74 -5.57 12.12
CA ALA A 54 -5.94 -6.78 12.11
C ALA A 54 -4.48 -6.51 12.52
N ASP A 55 -3.74 -7.59 12.71
CA ASP A 55 -2.37 -7.58 13.23
C ASP A 55 -1.33 -7.14 12.17
N HIS A 56 -1.35 -5.88 11.77
CA HIS A 56 -0.48 -5.35 10.73
C HIS A 56 0.87 -4.88 11.28
N LEU A 57 1.92 -5.12 10.50
CA LEU A 57 3.24 -4.50 10.68
C LEU A 57 3.47 -3.51 9.54
N TRP A 58 3.29 -2.22 9.79
CA TRP A 58 3.36 -1.20 8.75
C TRP A 58 4.79 -0.72 8.48
N TYR A 59 5.15 -0.64 7.19
CA TYR A 59 6.40 -0.06 6.72
C TYR A 59 6.14 1.10 5.77
N ALA A 60 6.81 2.22 6.03
CA ALA A 60 6.69 3.44 5.23
C ALA A 60 7.44 3.29 3.90
N THR A 61 6.74 3.38 2.78
CA THR A 61 7.31 3.23 1.43
C THR A 61 7.93 4.51 0.88
N GLY A 62 7.62 5.67 1.48
CA GLY A 62 7.90 6.98 0.91
C GLY A 62 6.95 7.40 -0.23
N GLY A 63 5.87 6.63 -0.45
CA GLY A 63 4.87 6.88 -1.47
C GLY A 63 5.18 6.17 -2.79
N VAL A 64 4.51 5.05 -3.04
CA VAL A 64 4.65 4.27 -4.27
C VAL A 64 3.29 4.01 -4.92
N THR A 65 3.23 3.98 -6.25
CA THR A 65 1.97 3.63 -6.93
C THR A 65 1.67 2.13 -6.80
N ARG A 66 0.39 1.75 -6.90
CA ARG A 66 0.00 0.32 -6.90
C ARG A 66 0.70 -0.48 -8.02
N LYS A 67 0.96 0.14 -9.18
CA LYS A 67 1.73 -0.47 -10.26
C LYS A 67 3.20 -0.70 -9.86
N ALA A 68 3.81 0.25 -9.17
CA ALA A 68 5.19 0.17 -8.71
C ALA A 68 5.40 -0.87 -7.60
N LEU A 69 4.38 -1.17 -6.79
CA LEU A 69 4.46 -2.20 -5.73
C LEU A 69 4.93 -3.57 -6.24
N SER A 70 4.51 -3.96 -7.46
CA SER A 70 4.93 -5.22 -8.10
C SER A 70 6.44 -5.36 -8.28
N ARG A 71 7.18 -4.24 -8.24
CA ARG A 71 8.65 -4.17 -8.40
C ARG A 71 9.33 -3.58 -7.17
N PHE A 72 8.57 -3.21 -6.15
CA PHE A 72 9.09 -2.64 -4.92
C PHE A 72 9.93 -3.71 -4.21
N ARG A 73 11.08 -3.34 -3.65
CA ARG A 73 11.85 -4.24 -2.80
C ARG A 73 11.21 -4.23 -1.42
N TRP A 74 10.49 -5.30 -1.09
CA TRP A 74 9.88 -5.45 0.22
C TRP A 74 10.96 -5.78 1.26
N PRO A 75 11.07 -5.02 2.37
CA PRO A 75 11.87 -5.44 3.53
C PRO A 75 11.34 -6.76 4.10
N SER A 76 12.14 -7.49 4.87
CA SER A 76 11.64 -8.56 5.74
C SER A 76 10.98 -7.98 6.99
N GLU A 77 10.18 -8.81 7.67
CA GLU A 77 9.63 -8.45 8.98
C GLU A 77 10.74 -8.27 10.03
N ASP A 78 11.84 -9.04 9.95
CA ASP A 78 12.98 -8.93 10.87
C ASP A 78 13.87 -7.68 10.66
N GLU A 79 13.65 -6.92 9.58
CA GLU A 79 14.41 -5.70 9.25
C GLU A 79 13.80 -4.42 9.89
N VAL A 80 12.66 -4.51 10.58
CA VAL A 80 11.85 -3.38 11.08
C VAL A 80 11.55 -3.52 12.56
#